data_AF-A0A0C2H2L6-F1
#
_entry.id   AF-A0A0C2H2L6-F1
#
_cell.length_a   1.000
_cell.length_b   1.000
_cell.length_c   1.000
_cell.angle_alpha   90.00
_cell.angle_beta   90.00
_cell.angle_gamma   90.00
#
_symmetry.space_group_name_H-M   'P 1'
#
loop_
_entity.id
_entity.type
_entity.pdbx_description
1 polymer ?
#
loop_
_entity_poly.entity_id
_entity_poly.type
_entity_poly.pdbx_seq_one_letter_code
_entity_poly.pdbx_strand_id
1 'polypeptide(L)'
;MRPNDNRWARAVSDWTPWKSSARKDDHLPNGVYVDPHFNFAEWLGPEFYTQFKKRMDCLKKMYDKAKIPGFNRTMIGFRTLEENTADNMGAKLAFKHLQSTSSRF
;
A
#
# COMPACT_ATOMS: atom_id res chain seq x y z
N MET A 1 16.58 5.26 -31.48
CA MET A 1 16.32 6.10 -30.29
C MET A 1 14.85 6.48 -30.31
N ARG A 2 14.03 6.03 -29.34
CA ARG A 2 12.61 6.40 -29.26
C ARG A 2 12.46 7.58 -28.29
N PRO A 3 11.62 8.59 -28.59
CA PRO A 3 11.51 9.80 -27.78
C PRO A 3 10.88 9.52 -26.40
N ASN A 4 11.40 10.21 -25.38
CA ASN A 4 10.90 10.25 -24.01
C ASN A 4 9.46 10.76 -23.97
N ASP A 5 8.51 9.84 -23.98
CA ASP A 5 7.10 10.17 -23.81
C ASP A 5 6.71 10.04 -22.33
N ASN A 6 6.99 11.10 -21.57
CA ASN A 6 6.67 11.21 -20.15
C ASN A 6 5.17 11.40 -19.88
N ARG A 7 4.29 11.12 -20.85
CA ARG A 7 2.83 11.21 -20.70
C ARG A 7 2.31 10.30 -19.58
N TRP A 8 2.89 9.11 -19.41
CA TRP A 8 2.52 8.19 -18.31
C TRP A 8 2.88 8.73 -16.93
N ALA A 9 4.06 9.35 -16.80
CA ALA A 9 4.50 9.93 -15.53
C ALA A 9 3.60 11.11 -15.09
N ARG A 10 3.04 11.84 -16.05
CA ARG A 10 2.11 12.95 -15.81
C ARG A 10 0.70 12.43 -15.46
N ALA A 11 0.22 11.40 -16.16
CA ALA A 11 -1.05 10.75 -15.82
C ALA A 11 -1.05 10.19 -14.38
N VAL A 12 0.05 9.58 -13.94
CA VAL A 12 0.15 9.06 -12.55
C VAL A 12 0.23 10.20 -11.52
N SER A 13 0.82 11.36 -11.85
CA SER A 13 0.85 12.51 -10.94
C SER A 13 -0.49 13.25 -10.84
N ASP A 14 -1.30 13.19 -11.90
CA ASP A 14 -2.58 13.90 -11.99
C ASP A 14 -3.73 13.13 -11.29
N TRP A 15 -3.53 11.85 -10.96
CA TRP A 15 -4.48 11.02 -10.18
C TRP A 15 -4.34 11.17 -8.65
N THR A 16 -3.37 11.95 -8.16
CA THR A 16 -3.20 12.19 -6.72
C THR A 16 -3.61 13.63 -6.36
N PRO A 17 -4.79 13.87 -5.75
CA PRO A 17 -5.26 15.23 -5.49
C PRO A 17 -4.48 15.98 -4.40
N TRP A 18 -3.53 15.33 -3.71
CA TRP A 18 -2.95 15.85 -2.48
C TRP A 18 -1.55 16.44 -2.69
N LYS A 19 -1.50 17.65 -3.24
CA LYS A 19 -0.36 18.56 -3.04
C LYS A 19 -0.63 19.51 -1.88
N SER A 20 -0.64 19.00 -0.64
CA SER A 20 -0.41 19.85 0.53
C SER A 20 -0.17 19.06 1.83
N SER A 21 1.01 19.28 2.40
CA SER A 21 1.25 19.40 3.85
C SER A 21 0.95 18.23 4.80
N ALA A 22 1.45 17.03 4.53
CA ALA A 22 1.71 16.05 5.59
C ALA A 22 3.12 15.45 5.40
N ARG A 23 3.85 15.33 6.51
CA ARG A 23 5.15 14.64 6.59
C ARG A 23 5.06 13.31 5.83
N LYS A 24 5.93 13.13 4.83
CA LYS A 24 5.95 12.00 3.86
C LYS A 24 6.20 10.62 4.50
N ASP A 25 6.34 10.59 5.81
CA ASP A 25 6.83 9.51 6.63
C ASP A 25 5.75 8.85 7.50
N ASP A 26 4.56 9.45 7.63
CA ASP A 26 3.46 8.99 8.50
C ASP A 26 2.15 8.59 7.78
N HIS A 27 2.13 8.56 6.44
CA HIS A 27 0.90 8.31 5.70
C HIS A 27 0.52 6.82 5.65
N LEU A 28 -0.66 6.49 6.17
CA LEU A 28 -1.29 5.18 6.07
C LEU A 28 -1.97 5.00 4.70
N PRO A 29 -2.18 3.76 4.22
CA PRO A 29 -2.97 3.50 3.02
C PRO A 29 -4.31 4.24 3.00
N ASN A 30 -4.58 5.00 1.93
CA ASN A 30 -5.73 5.90 1.85
C ASN A 30 -7.07 5.19 2.00
N GLY A 31 -7.18 3.95 1.52
CA GLY A 31 -8.41 3.16 1.60
C GLY A 31 -8.93 2.98 3.03
N VAL A 32 -8.07 3.08 4.05
CA VAL A 32 -8.49 2.95 5.46
C VAL A 32 -9.32 4.15 5.96
N TYR A 33 -9.26 5.28 5.27
CA TYR A 33 -10.01 6.49 5.59
C TYR A 33 -11.30 6.61 4.78
N VAL A 34 -11.60 5.65 3.90
CA VAL A 34 -12.86 5.62 3.14
C VAL A 34 -13.86 4.77 3.91
N ASP A 35 -14.93 5.38 4.41
CA ASP A 35 -16.00 4.69 5.11
C ASP A 35 -16.89 3.88 4.13
N PRO A 36 -17.81 3.04 4.62
CA PRO A 36 -18.72 2.28 3.75
C PRO A 36 -19.65 3.13 2.86
N HIS A 37 -19.75 4.43 3.12
CA HIS A 37 -20.55 5.41 2.37
C HIS A 37 -19.69 6.27 1.43
N PHE A 38 -18.42 5.91 1.23
CA PHE A 38 -17.45 6.63 0.40
C PHE A 38 -17.04 8.01 0.93
N ASN A 39 -17.27 8.29 2.21
CA ASN A 39 -16.76 9.51 2.85
C ASN A 39 -15.34 9.31 3.33
N PHE A 40 -14.53 10.37 3.21
CA PHE A 40 -13.19 10.40 3.76
C PHE A 40 -13.24 10.85 5.22
N ALA A 41 -13.04 9.92 6.16
CA ALA A 41 -13.12 10.17 7.60
C ALA A 41 -12.30 9.14 8.41
N GLU A 42 -12.00 9.47 9.66
CA GLU A 42 -11.59 8.48 10.65
C GLU A 42 -12.83 7.78 11.20
N TRP A 43 -13.21 6.65 10.60
CA TRP A 43 -14.43 5.91 10.93
C TRP A 43 -14.19 4.66 11.81
N LEU A 44 -12.94 4.42 12.19
CA LEU A 44 -12.52 3.35 13.11
C LEU A 44 -12.02 3.94 14.44
N GLY A 45 -11.88 3.10 15.47
CA GLY A 45 -11.37 3.56 16.77
C GLY A 45 -9.90 4.02 16.71
N PRO A 46 -9.46 4.97 17.56
CA PRO A 46 -8.10 5.52 17.53
C PRO A 46 -7.01 4.47 17.77
N GLU A 47 -7.32 3.44 18.57
CA GLU A 47 -6.43 2.30 18.79
C GLU A 47 -6.14 1.54 17.49
N PHE A 48 -7.13 1.40 16.61
CA PHE A 48 -6.97 0.74 15.32
C PHE A 48 -5.91 1.45 14.48
N TYR A 49 -5.99 2.78 14.34
CA TYR A 49 -5.01 3.54 13.55
C TYR A 49 -3.59 3.41 14.11
N THR A 50 -3.46 3.39 15.44
CA THR A 50 -2.17 3.18 16.12
C THR A 50 -1.58 1.80 15.80
N GLN A 51 -2.39 0.75 15.93
CA GLN A 51 -1.94 -0.62 15.61
C GLN A 51 -1.69 -0.81 14.11
N PHE A 52 -2.53 -0.21 13.27
CA PHE A 52 -2.42 -0.28 11.82
C PHE A 52 -1.13 0.39 11.35
N LYS A 53 -0.82 1.59 11.88
CA LYS A 53 0.47 2.26 11.64
C LYS A 53 1.66 1.40 11.99
N LYS A 54 1.66 0.78 13.16
CA LYS A 54 2.75 -0.12 13.59
C LYS A 54 2.97 -1.28 12.60
N ARG A 55 1.88 -1.85 12.05
CA ARG A 55 1.95 -2.93 11.05
C ARG A 55 2.42 -2.41 9.69
N MET A 56 1.92 -1.26 9.25
CA MET A 56 2.33 -0.62 7.99
C MET A 56 3.81 -0.22 8.00
N ASP A 57 4.31 0.29 9.12
CA ASP A 57 5.74 0.62 9.30
C ASP A 57 6.62 -0.62 9.19
N CYS A 58 6.15 -1.78 9.65
CA CYS A 58 6.85 -3.05 9.48
C CYS A 58 6.94 -3.42 8.00
N LEU A 59 5.82 -3.35 7.28
CA LEU A 59 5.76 -3.68 5.86
C LEU A 59 6.65 -2.73 5.03
N LYS A 60 6.54 -1.42 5.26
CA LYS A 60 7.41 -0.40 4.65
C LYS A 60 8.90 -0.75 4.83
N LYS A 61 9.33 -1.07 6.06
CA LYS A 61 10.72 -1.43 6.35
C LYS A 61 11.18 -2.72 5.67
N MET A 62 10.29 -3.69 5.46
CA MET A 62 10.61 -4.91 4.70
C MET A 62 10.92 -4.58 3.25
N TYR A 63 10.07 -3.79 2.61
CA TYR A 63 10.23 -3.44 1.19
C TYR A 63 11.32 -2.38 0.96
N ASP A 64 11.58 -1.48 1.91
CA ASP A 64 12.74 -0.58 1.87
C ASP A 64 14.08 -1.33 1.84
N LYS A 65 14.11 -2.60 2.27
CA LYS A 65 15.31 -3.45 2.26
C LYS A 65 15.33 -4.44 1.10
N ALA A 66 14.27 -4.50 0.30
CA ALA A 66 14.16 -5.42 -0.81
C ALA A 66 15.14 -5.04 -1.93
N LYS A 67 15.99 -6.00 -2.31
CA LYS A 67 16.87 -5.91 -3.48
C LYS A 67 16.29 -6.77 -4.58
N ILE A 68 16.02 -6.16 -5.73
CA ILE A 68 15.51 -6.88 -6.90
C ILE A 68 16.69 -7.15 -7.83
N PRO A 69 17.03 -8.43 -8.12
CA PRO A 69 18.08 -8.77 -9.07
C PRO A 69 17.86 -8.07 -10.41
N GLY A 70 18.90 -7.43 -10.96
CA GLY A 70 18.80 -6.66 -12.20
C GLY A 70 18.25 -5.24 -12.06
N PHE A 71 17.81 -4.83 -10.86
CA PHE A 71 17.41 -3.47 -10.56
C PHE A 71 18.40 -2.83 -9.58
N ASN A 72 19.24 -1.92 -10.09
CA ASN A 72 20.32 -1.28 -9.31
C ASN A 72 19.84 -0.21 -8.31
N ARG A 73 18.54 -0.18 -7.98
CA ARG A 73 17.97 0.75 -7.01
C ARG A 73 17.26 -0.03 -5.92
N THR A 74 17.30 0.49 -4.71
CA THR A 74 16.50 -0.03 -3.62
C THR A 74 15.05 0.36 -3.82
N MET A 75 14.13 -0.56 -3.53
CA MET A 75 12.70 -0.26 -3.48
C MET A 75 12.43 0.81 -2.41
N ILE A 76 11.48 1.69 -2.69
CA ILE A 76 11.00 2.66 -1.70
C ILE A 76 9.69 2.09 -1.16
N GLY A 77 9.74 1.41 -0.02
CA GLY A 77 8.63 0.69 0.60
C GLY A 77 7.42 1.59 0.86
N PHE A 78 7.63 2.88 1.10
CA PHE A 78 6.52 3.85 1.18
C PHE A 78 5.71 3.95 -0.12
N ARG A 79 6.39 3.98 -1.28
CA ARG A 79 5.72 4.16 -2.58
C ARG A 79 4.91 2.95 -3.01
N THR A 80 5.19 1.79 -2.41
CA THR A 80 4.53 0.52 -2.73
C THR A 80 3.71 0.00 -1.57
N LEU A 81 3.54 0.80 -0.50
CA LEU A 81 2.92 0.34 0.74
C LEU A 81 1.48 -0.12 0.55
N GLU A 82 0.68 0.62 -0.23
CA GLU A 82 -0.73 0.27 -0.49
C GLU A 82 -0.85 -1.04 -1.26
N GLU A 83 -0.13 -1.17 -2.39
CA GLU A 83 -0.10 -2.38 -3.21
C GLU A 83 0.44 -3.59 -2.43
N ASN A 84 1.56 -3.44 -1.73
CA ASN A 84 2.11 -4.52 -0.93
C ASN A 84 1.16 -4.94 0.21
N THR A 85 0.38 -4.00 0.75
CA THR A 85 -0.65 -4.32 1.75
C THR A 85 -1.75 -5.16 1.11
N ALA A 86 -2.25 -4.75 -0.05
CA ALA A 86 -3.24 -5.50 -0.81
C ALA A 86 -2.74 -6.91 -1.18
N ASP A 87 -1.52 -7.03 -1.71
CA ASP A 87 -0.90 -8.31 -2.10
C ASP A 87 -0.76 -9.26 -0.92
N ASN A 88 -0.17 -8.80 0.20
CA ASN A 88 0.05 -9.65 1.37
C ASN A 88 -1.29 -10.11 1.99
N MET A 89 -2.28 -9.21 2.08
CA MET A 89 -3.57 -9.53 2.67
C MET A 89 -4.42 -10.41 1.75
N GLY A 90 -4.41 -10.15 0.45
CA GLY A 90 -5.09 -10.96 -0.56
C GLY A 90 -4.55 -12.38 -0.61
N ALA A 91 -3.22 -12.55 -0.67
CA ALA A 91 -2.58 -13.87 -0.65
C ALA A 91 -2.89 -14.63 0.65
N LYS A 92 -2.86 -13.96 1.80
CA LYS A 92 -3.22 -14.56 3.10
C LYS A 92 -4.67 -15.05 3.14
N LEU A 93 -5.61 -14.25 2.62
CA LEU A 93 -7.02 -14.62 2.56
C LEU A 93 -7.25 -15.79 1.60
N ALA A 94 -6.64 -15.76 0.42
CA ALA A 94 -6.72 -16.85 -0.56
C ALA A 94 -6.19 -18.17 0.02
N PHE A 95 -5.03 -18.13 0.68
CA PHE A 95 -4.44 -19.31 1.32
C PHE A 95 -5.31 -19.84 2.45
N LYS A 96 -5.85 -18.97 3.31
CA LYS A 96 -6.78 -19.37 4.38
C LYS A 96 -8.04 -20.05 3.81
N HIS A 97 -8.58 -19.54 2.71
CA HIS A 97 -9.74 -20.14 2.06
C HIS A 97 -9.41 -21.52 1.50
N LEU A 98 -8.29 -21.65 0.78
CA LEU A 98 -7.82 -22.93 0.24
C LEU A 98 -7.65 -23.99 1.34
N GLN A 99 -7.03 -23.63 2.47
CA GLN A 99 -6.88 -24.57 3.59
C GLN A 99 -8.24 -25.01 4.16
N SER A 100 -9.20 -24.07 4.26
CA SER A 100 -10.53 -24.37 4.79
C SER A 100 -11.39 -25.24 3.87
N THR A 101 -11.14 -25.22 2.57
CA THR A 101 -11.83 -26.06 1.59
C THR A 101 -11.16 -27.42 1.45
N SER A 102 -9.82 -27.48 1.48
CA SER A 102 -9.09 -28.74 1.42
C SER A 102 -9.29 -29.63 2.66
N SER A 103 -9.68 -29.08 3.81
CA SER A 103 -10.03 -29.86 5.00
C SER A 103 -11.49 -30.36 5.02
N ARG A 104 -12.27 -30.08 3.97
CA ARG A 104 -13.65 -30.55 3.79
C ARG A 104 -13.79 -31.74 2.83
N PHE A 105 -12.68 -32.25 2.31
CA PHE A 105 -12.58 -33.47 1.50
C PHE A 105 -11.56 -34.41 2.13
#